data_AF-A0A2H0U2W0-F1
#
_entry.id   AF-A0A2H0U2W0-F1
#
_cell.length_a   1.000
_cell.length_b   1.000
_cell.length_c   1.000
_cell.angle_alpha   90.00
_cell.angle_beta   90.00
_cell.angle_gamma   90.00
#
_symmetry.space_group_name_H-M   'P 1'
#
loop_
_entity.id
_entity.type
_entity.pdbx_description
1 polymer ?
#
loop_
_entity_poly.entity_id
_entity_poly.type
_entity_poly.pdbx_seq_one_letter_code
_entity_poly.pdbx_strand_id
1 'polypeptide(L)' 'MEQFNFLIGPAFTLFLIKIFFLAVSALFIIFLIVVVRQVYSMNTIVHDIHDEFIIKSAAIILFIISLSLFLTALVIL' A
#
# COMPACT_ATOMS: atom_id res chain seq x y z
N MET A 1 3.89 34.40 20.28
CA MET A 1 4.91 33.34 20.10
C MET A 1 4.34 31.97 20.47
N GLU A 2 3.73 31.80 21.66
CA GLU A 2 3.16 30.50 22.08
C GLU A 2 1.99 29.99 21.23
N GLN A 3 1.06 30.86 20.83
CA GLN A 3 -0.05 30.49 19.93
C GLN A 3 0.42 30.05 18.53
N PHE A 4 1.59 30.54 18.08
CA PHE A 4 2.17 30.17 16.79
C PHE A 4 2.78 28.76 16.85
N ASN A 5 3.46 28.42 17.96
CA ASN A 5 3.96 27.06 18.21
C ASN A 5 2.83 26.03 18.40
N PHE A 6 1.72 26.43 19.03
CA PHE A 6 0.55 25.56 19.24
C PHE A 6 -0.12 25.13 17.93
N LEU A 7 -0.08 25.97 16.88
CA LEU A 7 -0.67 25.66 15.58
C LEU A 7 0.32 24.95 14.64
N ILE A 8 1.60 25.32 14.69
CA ILE A 8 2.62 24.74 13.80
C ILE A 8 3.03 23.33 14.21
N GLY A 9 3.15 23.03 15.50
CA GLY A 9 3.52 21.70 15.98
C GLY A 9 2.57 20.60 15.45
N PRO A 10 1.25 20.69 15.73
CA PRO A 10 0.27 19.70 15.27
C PRO A 10 0.13 19.64 13.75
N ALA A 11 0.15 20.79 13.05
CA ALA A 11 0.06 20.82 11.59
C ALA A 11 1.26 20.14 10.92
N PHE A 12 2.47 20.37 11.45
CA PHE A 12 3.69 19.72 10.98
C PHE A 12 3.67 18.21 11.26
N THR A 13 3.19 17.78 12.42
CA THR A 13 2.99 16.35 12.73
C THR A 13 2.00 15.69 11.77
N LEU A 14 0.86 16.33 11.48
CA LEU A 14 -0.11 15.82 10.52
C LEU A 14 0.47 15.72 9.10
N PHE A 15 1.25 16.72 8.68
CA PHE A 15 1.95 16.68 7.40
C PHE A 15 2.94 15.49 7.29
N LEU A 16 3.74 15.27 8.34
CA LEU A 16 4.66 14.12 8.39
C LEU A 16 3.94 12.77 8.36
N ILE A 17 2.81 12.63 9.06
CA ILE A 17 2.00 11.41 9.04
C ILE A 17 1.47 11.14 7.62
N LYS A 18 1.02 12.16 6.89
CA LYS A 18 0.56 12.01 5.50
C LYS A 18 1.68 11.51 4.57
N ILE A 19 2.88 12.10 4.67
CA ILE A 19 4.04 11.66 3.90
C ILE A 19 4.41 10.22 4.24
N PHE A 20 4.45 9.88 5.53
CA PHE A 20 4.72 8.52 5.98
C PHE A 20 3.70 7.52 5.43
N PHE A 21 2.41 7.85 5.50
CA PHE A 21 1.34 7.00 4.96
C PHE A 21 1.47 6.80 3.45
N LEU A 22 1.82 7.85 2.70
CA LEU A 22 2.09 7.75 1.27
C LEU A 22 3.27 6.82 0.98
N ALA A 23 4.38 6.95 1.74
CA ALA A 23 5.56 6.11 1.58
C ALA A 23 5.27 4.63 1.90
N VAL A 24 4.58 4.34 3.00
CA VAL A 24 4.18 2.97 3.35
C VAL A 24 3.24 2.38 2.29
N SER A 25 2.30 3.17 1.77
CA SER A 25 1.39 2.72 0.72
C SER A 25 2.13 2.39 -0.57
N ALA A 26 3.12 3.20 -0.97
CA ALA A 26 3.97 2.90 -2.12
C ALA A 26 4.78 1.61 -1.93
N LEU A 27 5.37 1.42 -0.75
CA LEU A 27 6.11 0.19 -0.41
C LEU A 27 5.20 -1.03 -0.44
N PHE A 28 3.95 -0.91 0.04
CA PHE A 28 2.97 -1.98 -0.01
C PHE A 28 2.59 -2.38 -1.44
N ILE A 29 2.43 -1.42 -2.35
CA ILE A 29 2.22 -1.70 -3.78
C ILE A 29 3.40 -2.49 -4.36
N ILE A 30 4.64 -2.07 -4.08
CA ILE A 30 5.84 -2.79 -4.53
C ILE A 30 5.86 -4.21 -3.97
N PHE A 31 5.53 -4.39 -2.69
CA PHE A 31 5.43 -5.70 -2.06
C PHE A 31 4.41 -6.60 -2.77
N LEU A 32 3.22 -6.09 -3.09
CA LEU A 32 2.21 -6.85 -3.81
C LEU A 32 2.69 -7.31 -5.19
N ILE A 33 3.45 -6.47 -5.92
CA ILE A 33 4.06 -6.85 -7.19
C ILE A 33 5.03 -8.04 -7.00
N VAL A 34 5.85 -8.00 -5.96
CA VAL A 34 6.78 -9.10 -5.64
C VAL A 34 6.03 -10.38 -5.27
N VAL A 35 4.98 -10.28 -4.44
CA VAL A 35 4.14 -11.43 -4.06
C VAL A 35 3.51 -12.07 -5.29
N VAL A 36 2.90 -11.27 -6.17
CA VAL A 36 2.31 -11.75 -7.42
C VAL A 36 3.36 -12.50 -8.25
N ARG A 37 4.55 -11.91 -8.42
CA ARG A 37 5.64 -12.56 -9.18
C ARG A 37 6.08 -13.89 -8.54
N GLN A 38 6.16 -13.97 -7.21
CA GLN A 38 6.50 -15.21 -6.52
C GLN A 38 5.41 -16.27 -6.68
N VAL A 39 4.13 -15.89 -6.59
CA VAL A 39 3.00 -16.80 -6.80
C VAL A 39 3.05 -17.40 -8.21
N TYR A 40 3.29 -16.60 -9.24
CA TYR A 40 3.47 -17.10 -10.62
C TYR A 40 4.65 -18.08 -10.73
N SER A 41 5.79 -17.76 -10.08
CA SER A 41 6.96 -18.63 -10.09
C SER A 41 6.71 -19.97 -9.39
N MET A 42 6.01 -19.96 -8.25
CA MET A 42 5.71 -21.18 -7.49
C MET A 42 4.64 -22.03 -8.17
N ASN A 43 3.64 -21.41 -8.78
CA ASN A 43 2.60 -22.11 -9.52
C ASN A 43 3.14 -22.85 -10.76
N THR A 44 4.22 -22.35 -11.36
CA THR A 44 4.89 -23.05 -12.46
C THR A 44 5.54 -24.37 -11.99
N ILE A 45 5.88 -24.46 -10.70
CA ILE A 45 6.57 -25.61 -10.09
C ILE A 45 5.56 -26.59 -9.48
N VAL A 46 4.52 -26.08 -8.83
CA VAL A 46 3.48 -26.86 -8.15
C VAL A 46 2.22 -26.75 -8.98
N HIS A 47 1.96 -27.77 -9.80
CA HIS A 47 0.83 -27.81 -10.76
C HIS A 47 -0.51 -28.06 -10.03
N ASP A 48 -0.87 -27.18 -9.09
CA ASP A 48 -2.11 -27.28 -8.32
C ASP A 48 -3.06 -26.12 -8.67
N ILE A 49 -4.03 -26.44 -9.53
CA ILE A 49 -4.83 -25.46 -10.28
C ILE A 49 -5.86 -24.76 -9.39
N HIS A 50 -6.26 -25.37 -8.27
CA HIS A 50 -7.31 -24.81 -7.41
C HIS A 50 -6.83 -23.63 -6.55
N ASP A 51 -5.61 -23.71 -5.99
CA ASP A 51 -5.08 -22.64 -5.14
C ASP A 51 -4.61 -21.43 -5.95
N GLU A 52 -4.20 -21.65 -7.21
CA GLU A 52 -3.73 -20.59 -8.10
C GLU A 52 -4.77 -19.47 -8.29
N PHE A 53 -6.03 -19.84 -8.51
CA PHE A 53 -7.11 -18.89 -8.78
C PHE A 53 -7.43 -18.02 -7.55
N ILE A 54 -7.44 -18.63 -6.37
CA ILE A 54 -7.74 -17.95 -5.10
C ILE A 54 -6.62 -16.96 -4.78
N ILE A 55 -5.36 -17.37 -4.92
CA ILE A 55 -4.22 -16.50 -4.61
C ILE A 55 -4.14 -15.33 -5.60
N LYS A 56 -4.35 -15.58 -6.90
CA LYS A 56 -4.37 -14.52 -7.92
C LYS A 56 -5.49 -13.50 -7.68
N SER A 57 -6.70 -13.98 -7.40
CA SER A 57 -7.84 -13.10 -7.15
C SER A 57 -7.65 -12.27 -5.87
N ALA A 58 -7.15 -12.88 -4.79
CA ALA A 58 -6.81 -12.17 -3.56
C ALA A 58 -5.74 -11.08 -3.79
N ALA A 59 -4.69 -11.39 -4.57
CA ALA A 59 -3.65 -10.41 -4.88
C ALA A 59 -4.18 -9.22 -5.70
N ILE A 60 -5.09 -9.46 -6.65
CA ILE A 60 -5.74 -8.39 -7.44
C ILE A 60 -6.61 -7.50 -6.53
N ILE A 61 -7.41 -8.10 -5.65
CA ILE A 61 -8.25 -7.34 -4.71
C ILE A 61 -7.38 -6.48 -3.80
N LEU A 62 -6.33 -7.06 -3.22
CA LEU A 62 -5.37 -6.34 -2.38
C LEU A 62 -4.67 -5.21 -3.15
N PHE A 63 -4.35 -5.42 -4.42
CA PHE A 63 -3.76 -4.39 -5.27
C PHE A 63 -4.72 -3.22 -5.50
N ILE A 64 -5.99 -3.50 -5.80
CA ILE A 64 -7.01 -2.46 -6.00
C ILE A 64 -7.21 -1.66 -4.71
N ILE A 65 -7.33 -2.32 -3.56
CA ILE A 65 -7.46 -1.66 -2.25
C ILE A 65 -6.24 -0.79 -1.97
N SER A 66 -5.04 -1.34 -2.16
CA SER A 66 -3.78 -0.62 -1.96
C SER A 66 -3.68 0.60 -2.86
N LEU A 67 -4.04 0.47 -4.13
CA LEU A 67 -4.02 1.56 -5.10
C LEU A 67 -5.04 2.64 -4.71
N SER A 68 -6.23 2.25 -4.27
CA SER A 68 -7.25 3.17 -3.79
C SER A 68 -6.76 3.96 -2.57
N LEU A 69 -6.18 3.30 -1.57
CA LEU A 69 -5.60 3.95 -0.39
C LEU A 69 -4.46 4.90 -0.76
N PHE A 70 -3.60 4.51 -1.71
CA PHE A 70 -2.52 5.36 -2.22
C PHE A 70 -3.05 6.60 -2.93
N LEU A 71 -4.06 6.45 -3.80
CA LEU A 71 -4.71 7.57 -4.47
C LEU A 71 -5.41 8.51 -3.48
N THR A 72 -6.10 7.97 -2.47
CA THR A 72 -6.71 8.76 -1.39
C THR A 72 -5.65 9.52 -0.60
N ALA A 73 -4.52 8.89 -0.28
CA ALA A 73 -3.40 9.56 0.37
C ALA A 73 -2.86 10.72 -0.45
N LEU A 74 -2.75 10.54 -1.77
CA LEU A 74 -2.24 11.52 -2.71
C LEU A 74 -3.18 12.72 -2.87
N VAL A 75 -4.50 12.51 -2.83
CA VAL A 75 -5.51 13.60 -2.90
C VAL A 75 -5.56 14.41 -1.60
N ILE A 76 -5.35 13.76 -0.45
CA ILE A 76 -5.43 14.40 0.87
C ILE A 76 -4.12 15.12 1.26
N LEU A 77 -3.00 14.82 0.59
CA LEU A 77 -1.70 15.47 0.79
C LEU A 77 -1.72 16.91 0.29
#